data_AF-A0A9W4AIQ4-F1
#
_entry.id   AF-A0A9W4AIQ4-F1
#
_cell.length_a   1.000
_cell.length_b   1.000
_cell.length_c   1.000
_cell.angle_alpha   90.00
_cell.angle_beta   90.00
_cell.angle_gamma   90.00
#
_symmetry.space_group_name_H-M   'P 1'
#
loop_
_entity.id
_entity.type
_entity.pdbx_description
1 polymer ?
#
loop_
_entity_poly.entity_id
_entity_poly.type
_entity_poly.pdbx_seq_one_letter_code
_entity_poly.pdbx_strand_id
1 'polypeptide(L)'
;MGSIIPHYLFVVCYSLDEVLQVHEMAKEIFNPKDQSEKLVSQLNLTSFFVLCNGRHTRWGNQEEYMKAREKYIKYLIDRDIRFVEITEKEFNRFEKASKQCFF
;
A
#
# COMPACT_ATOMS: atom_id res chain seq x y z
N MET A 1 -6.71 -17.04 -16.93
CA MET A 1 -6.75 -16.24 -15.69
C MET A 1 -5.89 -15.01 -15.90
N GLY A 2 -6.47 -13.82 -15.77
CA GLY A 2 -5.74 -12.55 -15.95
C GLY A 2 -4.70 -12.40 -14.85
N SER A 3 -3.47 -12.08 -15.24
CA SER A 3 -2.40 -11.84 -14.27
C SER A 3 -2.65 -10.52 -13.55
N ILE A 4 -2.67 -10.54 -12.22
CA ILE A 4 -2.71 -9.31 -11.42
C ILE A 4 -1.40 -8.57 -11.66
N ILE A 5 -1.51 -7.43 -12.32
CA ILE A 5 -0.39 -6.52 -12.53
C ILE A 5 -0.12 -5.85 -11.18
N PRO A 6 1.13 -5.90 -10.67
CA PRO A 6 1.52 -5.17 -9.48
C PRO A 6 1.19 -3.68 -9.60
N HIS A 7 0.58 -3.14 -8.55
CA HIS A 7 0.20 -1.73 -8.45
C HIS A 7 0.36 -1.27 -7.00
N TYR A 8 0.25 0.03 -6.77
CA TYR A 8 0.40 0.63 -5.45
C TYR A 8 -0.87 1.36 -5.05
N LEU A 9 -1.26 1.20 -3.79
CA LEU A 9 -2.24 2.04 -3.14
C LEU A 9 -1.50 3.20 -2.47
N PHE A 10 -1.70 4.42 -2.95
CA PHE A 10 -1.24 5.63 -2.31
C PHE A 10 -2.29 6.09 -1.30
N VAL A 11 -1.93 6.17 -0.02
CA VAL A 11 -2.84 6.54 1.07
C VAL A 11 -2.41 7.88 1.66
N VAL A 12 -3.37 8.78 1.81
CA VAL A 12 -3.18 10.13 2.36
C VAL A 12 -4.16 10.36 3.50
N CYS A 13 -3.62 10.77 4.64
CA CYS A 13 -4.39 11.05 5.85
C CYS A 13 -4.23 12.53 6.24
N TYR A 14 -5.14 13.00 7.09
CA TYR A 14 -5.16 14.40 7.53
C TYR A 14 -4.28 14.69 8.75
N SER A 15 -3.91 13.65 9.50
CA SER A 15 -3.12 13.76 10.73
C SER A 15 -2.11 12.62 10.85
N LEU A 16 -1.07 12.84 11.66
CA LEU A 16 -0.07 11.82 11.97
C LEU A 16 -0.71 10.62 12.68
N ASP A 17 -1.59 10.85 13.65
CA ASP A 17 -2.25 9.79 14.41
C ASP A 17 -3.09 8.88 13.50
N GLU A 18 -3.78 9.48 12.52
CA GLU A 18 -4.55 8.75 11.51
C GLU A 18 -3.63 7.94 10.59
N VAL A 19 -2.51 8.52 10.11
CA VAL A 19 -1.51 7.74 9.35
C VAL A 19 -1.03 6.55 10.15
N LEU A 20 -0.66 6.73 11.41
CA LEU A 20 -0.12 5.67 12.24
C LEU A 20 -1.10 4.51 12.35
N GLN A 21 -2.36 4.79 12.65
CA GLN A 21 -3.41 3.76 12.75
C GLN A 21 -3.64 3.04 11.41
N VAL A 22 -3.76 3.81 10.32
CA VAL A 22 -4.09 3.26 9.00
C VAL A 22 -2.91 2.48 8.40
N HIS A 23 -1.68 2.89 8.72
CA HIS A 23 -0.45 2.20 8.35
C HIS A 23 -0.23 0.92 9.16
N GLU A 24 -0.55 0.89 10.45
CA GLU A 24 -0.53 -0.34 11.25
C GLU A 24 -1.53 -1.37 10.73
N MET A 25 -2.76 -0.95 10.42
CA MET A 25 -3.75 -1.83 9.79
C MET A 25 -3.25 -2.39 8.45
N ALA A 26 -2.58 -1.57 7.64
CA ALA A 26 -1.97 -2.04 6.40
C ALA A 26 -0.90 -3.09 6.66
N LYS A 27 -0.03 -2.87 7.65
CA LYS A 27 1.03 -3.83 8.01
C LYS A 27 0.45 -5.15 8.49
N GLU A 28 -0.60 -5.13 9.31
CA GLU A 28 -1.26 -6.35 9.79
C GLU A 28 -1.86 -7.18 8.66
N ILE A 29 -2.41 -6.52 7.64
CA ILE A 29 -3.06 -7.19 6.51
C ILE A 29 -2.03 -7.67 5.48
N PHE A 30 -1.07 -6.83 5.10
CA PHE A 30 -0.20 -7.06 3.94
C PHE A 30 1.17 -7.65 4.31
N ASN A 31 1.80 -7.23 5.41
CA ASN A 31 3.15 -7.69 5.71
C ASN A 31 3.12 -9.03 6.47
N PRO A 32 3.89 -10.05 6.05
CA PRO A 32 4.22 -11.17 6.93
C PRO A 32 5.01 -10.68 8.15
N LYS A 33 4.97 -11.46 9.23
CA LYS A 33 5.79 -11.23 10.43
C LYS A 33 7.30 -11.21 10.13
N ASP A 34 7.72 -11.86 9.04
CA ASP A 34 9.08 -11.84 8.51
C ASP A 34 9.29 -10.69 7.52
N GLN A 35 10.20 -9.77 7.87
CA GLN A 35 10.27 -8.39 7.39
C GLN A 35 11.12 -8.19 6.12
N SER A 36 11.33 -9.22 5.29
CA SER A 36 12.31 -9.13 4.19
C SER A 36 11.85 -8.25 3.03
N GLU A 37 10.56 -8.24 2.70
CA GLU A 37 9.97 -7.38 1.67
C GLU A 37 8.87 -6.51 2.25
N LYS A 38 9.11 -5.19 2.32
CA LYS A 38 8.12 -4.23 2.83
C LYS A 38 7.05 -3.99 1.76
N LEU A 39 5.91 -4.68 1.88
CA LEU A 39 4.72 -4.35 1.08
C LEU A 39 4.08 -3.03 1.52
N VAL A 40 4.42 -2.54 2.70
CA VAL A 40 3.99 -1.22 3.19
C VAL A 40 5.20 -0.33 3.37
N SER A 41 5.23 0.81 2.66
CA SER A 41 6.35 1.76 2.65
C SER A 41 5.86 3.16 3.01
N GLN A 42 6.37 3.71 4.12
CA GLN A 42 6.06 5.07 4.56
C GLN A 42 6.73 6.10 3.65
N LEU A 43 5.97 7.12 3.21
CA LEU A 43 6.49 8.20 2.39
C LEU A 43 6.86 9.42 3.24
N ASN A 44 5.93 9.89 4.07
CA ASN A 44 6.12 11.03 4.96
C ASN A 44 5.22 10.89 6.20
N LEU A 45 5.03 11.98 6.95
CA LEU A 45 4.22 11.99 8.18
C LEU A 45 2.71 11.82 7.93
N THR A 46 2.23 12.11 6.72
CA THR A 46 0.79 12.15 6.37
C THR A 46 0.41 11.19 5.23
N SER A 47 1.35 10.39 4.71
CA SER A 47 1.09 9.49 3.58
C SER A 47 2.07 8.32 3.48
N PHE A 48 1.62 7.25 2.83
CA PHE A 48 2.40 6.03 2.59
C PHE A 48 1.85 5.24 1.38
N PHE A 49 2.61 4.22 0.96
CA PHE A 49 2.24 3.32 -0.12
C PHE A 49 2.07 1.88 0.37
N VAL A 50 1.11 1.17 -0.24
CA VAL A 50 0.94 -0.28 -0.11
C VAL A 50 1.15 -0.93 -1.49
N LEU A 51 2.13 -1.81 -1.61
CA LEU A 51 2.34 -2.63 -2.80
C LEU A 51 1.28 -3.73 -2.85
N CYS A 52 0.38 -3.60 -3.81
CA CYS A 52 -0.66 -4.55 -4.12
C CYS A 52 -0.16 -5.54 -5.18
N ASN A 53 0.49 -6.62 -4.72
CA ASN A 53 1.00 -7.68 -5.59
C ASN A 53 0.38 -9.04 -5.21
N GLY A 54 -0.62 -9.48 -5.98
CA GLY A 54 -1.29 -10.76 -5.76
C GLY A 54 -0.45 -12.01 -6.09
N ARG A 55 0.76 -11.83 -6.65
CA ARG A 55 1.75 -12.89 -6.87
C ARG A 55 2.80 -12.96 -5.77
N HIS A 56 2.75 -12.05 -4.79
CA HIS A 56 3.72 -12.00 -3.72
C HIS A 56 3.66 -13.28 -2.87
N THR A 57 4.82 -13.78 -2.43
CA THR A 57 4.98 -15.05 -1.70
C THR A 57 4.21 -15.11 -0.37
N ARG A 58 3.77 -13.95 0.14
CA ARG A 58 2.88 -13.83 1.29
C ARG A 58 1.54 -14.55 1.09
N TRP A 59 1.01 -14.54 -0.12
CA TRP A 59 -0.33 -15.05 -0.40
C TRP A 59 -0.27 -16.51 -0.79
N GLY A 60 -1.09 -17.36 -0.17
CA GLY A 60 -1.22 -18.76 -0.57
C GLY A 60 -1.91 -18.91 -1.92
N ASN A 61 -2.79 -17.97 -2.27
CA ASN A 61 -3.45 -17.89 -3.58
C ASN A 61 -4.00 -16.48 -3.86
N GLN A 62 -4.52 -16.31 -5.08
CA GLN A 62 -5.12 -15.04 -5.54
C GLN A 62 -6.37 -14.64 -4.74
N GLU A 63 -7.17 -15.58 -4.27
CA GLU A 63 -8.40 -15.29 -3.52
C GLU A 63 -8.10 -14.70 -2.13
N GLU A 64 -7.09 -15.23 -1.45
CA GLU A 64 -6.60 -14.70 -0.17
C GLU A 64 -6.14 -13.25 -0.31
N TYR A 65 -5.35 -12.96 -1.35
CA TYR A 65 -4.95 -11.59 -1.68
C TYR A 65 -6.17 -10.69 -1.93
N MET A 66 -7.15 -11.14 -2.73
CA MET A 66 -8.34 -10.33 -3.03
C MET A 66 -9.14 -10.01 -1.77
N LYS A 67 -9.30 -10.98 -0.86
CA LYS A 67 -9.97 -10.76 0.44
C LYS A 67 -9.20 -9.76 1.30
N ALA A 68 -7.87 -9.84 1.34
CA ALA A 68 -7.03 -8.91 2.08
C ALA A 68 -7.14 -7.48 1.52
N ARG A 69 -7.06 -7.34 0.19
CA ARG A 69 -7.25 -6.06 -0.52
C ARG A 69 -8.63 -5.47 -0.25
N GLU A 70 -9.68 -6.27 -0.41
CA GLU A 70 -11.07 -5.84 -0.17
C GLU A 70 -11.27 -5.37 1.27
N LYS A 71 -10.78 -6.15 2.25
CA LYS A 71 -10.85 -5.78 3.67
C LYS A 71 -10.19 -4.42 3.93
N TYR A 72 -9.02 -4.17 3.35
CA TYR A 72 -8.31 -2.93 3.57
C TYR A 72 -8.95 -1.73 2.87
N ILE A 73 -9.37 -1.87 1.61
CA ILE A 73 -10.09 -0.81 0.89
C ILE A 73 -11.37 -0.44 1.64
N LYS A 74 -12.12 -1.43 2.10
CA LYS A 74 -13.32 -1.18 2.90
C LYS A 74 -13.00 -0.39 4.18
N TYR A 75 -11.95 -0.78 4.90
CA TYR A 75 -11.50 -0.04 6.08
C TYR A 75 -11.16 1.43 5.79
N LEU A 76 -10.52 1.72 4.65
CA LEU A 76 -10.22 3.10 4.24
C LEU A 76 -11.49 3.89 3.93
N ILE A 77 -12.45 3.29 3.21
CA ILE A 77 -13.73 3.90 2.88
C ILE A 77 -14.54 4.17 4.16
N ASP A 78 -14.64 3.20 5.06
CA ASP A 78 -15.40 3.31 6.31
C ASP A 78 -14.85 4.41 7.24
N ARG A 79 -13.59 4.80 7.06
CA ARG A 79 -12.91 5.87 7.82
C ARG A 79 -12.74 7.18 7.05
N ASP A 80 -13.33 7.31 5.86
CA ASP A 80 -13.19 8.49 4.99
C ASP A 80 -11.71 8.86 4.68
N ILE A 81 -10.86 7.84 4.55
CA ILE A 81 -9.45 8.02 4.22
C ILE A 81 -9.28 8.13 2.70
N ARG A 82 -8.52 9.13 2.25
CA ARG A 82 -8.24 9.31 0.82
C ARG A 82 -7.18 8.32 0.37
N PHE A 83 -7.45 7.65 -0.75
CA PHE A 83 -6.47 6.81 -1.41
C PHE A 83 -6.61 6.85 -2.93
N VAL A 84 -5.51 6.53 -3.63
CA VAL A 84 -5.46 6.42 -5.09
C VAL A 84 -4.68 5.17 -5.46
N GLU A 85 -5.18 4.41 -6.44
CA GLU A 85 -4.42 3.32 -7.04
C GLU A 85 -3.55 3.85 -8.18
N ILE A 86 -2.26 3.52 -8.14
CA ILE A 86 -1.29 3.91 -9.17
C ILE A 86 -0.53 2.68 -9.65
N THR A 87 -0.13 2.70 -10.92
CA THR A 87 0.71 1.66 -11.52
C THR A 87 2.14 1.69 -10.99
N GLU A 88 2.87 0.58 -11.12
CA GLU A 88 4.30 0.52 -10.82
C GLU A 88 5.11 1.59 -11.59
N LYS A 89 4.71 1.87 -12.83
CA LYS A 89 5.33 2.92 -13.66
C LYS A 89 5.16 4.31 -13.05
N GLU A 90 3.98 4.61 -12.51
CA GLU A 90 3.70 5.89 -11.85
C GLU A 90 4.43 6.00 -10.52
N PHE A 91 4.49 4.91 -9.74
CA PHE A 91 5.28 4.85 -8.51
C PHE A 91 6.77 5.13 -8.79
N ASN A 92 7.36 4.47 -9.79
CA ASN A 92 8.77 4.69 -10.14
C ASN A 92 9.05 6.12 -10.62
N ARG A 93 8.11 6.75 -11.32
CA ARG A 93 8.20 8.18 -11.69
C ARG A 93 8.18 9.07 -10.47
N PHE A 94 7.27 8.80 -9.53
CA PHE A 94 7.17 9.54 -8.27
C PHE A 94 8.45 9.41 -7.44
N GLU A 95 8.97 8.19 -7.27
CA GLU A 95 10.17 7.93 -6.49
C GLU A 95 11.42 8.58 -7.10
N LYS A 96 11.51 8.61 -8.45
CA LYS A 96 12.60 9.30 -9.13
C LYS A 96 12.51 10.81 -8.96
N ALA A 97 11.32 11.39 -9.07
CA ALA A 97 11.09 12.81 -8.89
C ALA A 97 11.39 13.25 -7.44
N SER A 98 10.96 12.48 -6.45
CA SER A 98 11.22 12.80 -5.04
C SER A 98 12.71 12.81 -4.72
N LYS A 99 13.50 11.87 -5.29
CA LYS A 99 14.96 11.85 -5.14
C LYS A 99 15.68 13.02 -5.83
N GLN A 100 15.09 13.61 -6.87
CA GLN A 100 15.69 14.73 -7.61
C GLN A 100 15.45 16.10 -6.95
N CYS A 101 14.43 16.24 -6.10
CA CYS A 101 14.10 17.50 -5.41
C CYS A 101 14.88 17.73 -4.10
N PHE A 102 15.81 16.84 -3.72
CA PHE A 102 16.65 16.96 -2.52
C PHE A 102 18.14 17.23 -2.81
N PHE A 103 18.44 18.01 -3.86
CA PHE A 103 19.80 18.49 -4.16
C PHE A 103 19.84 20.01 -4.28
#